data_AF-A0A085F2X5-F1
#
_entry.id   AF-A0A085F2X5-F1
#
_cell.length_a   1.000
_cell.length_b   1.000
_cell.length_c   1.000
_cell.angle_alpha   90.00
_cell.angle_beta   90.00
_cell.angle_gamma   90.00
#
_symmetry.space_group_name_H-M   'P 1'
#
loop_
_entity.id
_entity.type
_entity.pdbx_description
1 polymer ?
#
loop_
_entity_poly.entity_id
_entity_poly.type
_entity_poly.pdbx_seq_one_letter_code
_entity_poly.pdbx_strand_id
1 'polypeptide(L)' 'MKYAIFGFGALALAAALAPTEASAVVCARGVVRAGCAGPNGAVAVRRPVAPRAVVVAPARRGCTIINGRRVCR' A
#
# COMPACT_ATOMS: atom_id res chain seq x y z
N MET A 1 23.34 -42.34 -24.60
CA MET A 1 22.22 -42.74 -23.71
C MET A 1 22.34 -42.13 -22.30
N LYS A 2 23.41 -42.44 -21.56
CA LYS A 2 23.66 -41.91 -20.19
C LYS A 2 23.55 -40.38 -20.08
N TYR A 3 24.13 -39.63 -21.03
CA TYR A 3 24.11 -38.17 -21.00
C TYR A 3 22.73 -37.57 -21.30
N ALA A 4 21.87 -38.29 -22.02
CA ALA A 4 20.50 -37.85 -22.27
C ALA A 4 19.67 -37.92 -20.98
N ILE A 5 19.88 -38.96 -20.16
CA ILE A 5 19.23 -39.12 -18.85
C ILE A 5 19.70 -38.03 -17.88
N PHE A 6 21.00 -37.78 -17.81
CA PHE A 6 21.54 -36.68 -16.98
C PHE A 6 21.09 -35.30 -17.47
N GLY A 7 21.02 -35.09 -18.78
CA GLY A 7 20.53 -33.83 -19.37
C GLY A 7 19.05 -33.57 -19.05
N PHE A 8 18.19 -34.58 -19.23
CA PHE A 8 16.77 -34.47 -18.87
C PHE A 8 16.57 -34.28 -17.36
N GLY A 9 17.32 -35.00 -16.53
CA GLY A 9 17.26 -34.85 -15.08
C GLY A 9 17.66 -33.45 -14.61
N ALA A 10 18.73 -32.88 -15.19
CA ALA A 10 19.16 -31.52 -14.90
C ALA A 10 18.13 -30.47 -15.36
N LEU A 11 17.55 -30.65 -16.55
CA LEU A 11 16.52 -29.75 -17.08
C LEU A 11 15.24 -29.77 -16.23
N ALA A 12 14.78 -30.96 -15.84
CA ALA A 12 13.61 -31.13 -14.98
C ALA A 12 13.82 -30.53 -13.60
N LEU A 13 15.00 -30.72 -13.01
CA LEU A 13 15.36 -30.13 -11.72
C LEU A 13 15.42 -28.60 -11.79
N ALA A 14 16.02 -28.05 -12.85
CA ALA A 14 16.06 -26.60 -13.07
C ALA A 14 14.67 -26.00 -13.24
N ALA A 15 13.77 -26.68 -13.95
CA ALA A 15 12.37 -26.25 -14.09
C ALA A 15 11.60 -26.32 -12.77
N ALA A 16 11.84 -27.33 -11.93
CA ALA A 16 11.17 -27.49 -10.63
C ALA A 16 11.60 -26.44 -9.60
N LEU A 17 12.84 -25.94 -9.69
CA LEU A 17 13.39 -24.91 -8.81
C LEU A 17 13.14 -23.49 -9.34
N ALA A 18 12.57 -23.35 -10.54
CA ALA A 18 12.30 -22.05 -11.11
C ALA A 18 11.30 -21.29 -10.22
N PRO A 19 11.59 -20.04 -9.82
CA PRO A 19 10.66 -19.25 -9.03
C PRO A 19 9.42 -18.97 -9.89
N THR A 20 8.27 -19.51 -9.47
CA THR A 20 6.99 -19.22 -10.10
C THR A 20 6.37 -18.00 -9.44
N GLU A 21 5.76 -17.13 -10.25
CA GLU A 21 5.04 -15.96 -9.76
C GLU A 21 3.90 -16.44 -8.84
N ALA A 22 3.86 -15.99 -7.59
CA ALA A 22 2.77 -16.35 -6.67
C ALA A 22 1.49 -15.62 -7.10
N SER A 23 0.44 -16.35 -7.50
CA SER A 23 -0.85 -15.78 -7.98
C SER A 23 -1.54 -14.83 -6.98
N ALA A 24 -1.11 -14.81 -5.71
CA ALA A 24 -1.61 -13.87 -4.71
C ALA A 24 -0.99 -12.48 -4.84
N VAL A 25 0.30 -12.40 -5.16
CA VAL A 25 1.06 -11.14 -5.22
C VAL A 25 2.24 -11.31 -6.18
N VAL A 26 2.16 -10.64 -7.34
CA VAL A 26 3.24 -10.57 -8.33
C VAL A 26 4.05 -9.31 -8.11
N CYS A 27 5.38 -9.42 -8.05
CA CYS A 27 6.26 -8.26 -8.04
C CYS A 27 6.25 -7.60 -9.43
N ALA A 28 5.37 -6.63 -9.64
CA ALA A 28 5.37 -5.84 -10.85
C ALA A 28 6.63 -4.97 -10.89
N ARG A 29 7.61 -5.37 -11.71
CA ARG A 29 8.78 -4.55 -12.04
C ARG A 29 8.34 -3.44 -13.01
N GLY A 30 7.77 -2.36 -12.49
CA GLY A 30 7.42 -1.17 -13.26
C GLY A 30 8.58 -0.19 -13.37
N VAL A 31 8.69 0.51 -14.51
CA VAL A 31 9.75 1.50 -14.82
C VAL A 31 9.81 2.66 -13.81
N VAL A 32 8.70 2.95 -13.11
CA VAL A 32 8.61 4.12 -12.20
C VAL A 32 8.43 3.75 -10.73
N ARG A 33 7.93 2.54 -10.38
CA ARG A 33 7.91 1.99 -9.00
C ARG A 33 7.77 0.48 -9.06
N ALA A 34 8.68 -0.25 -8.41
CA ALA A 34 8.46 -1.66 -8.11
C ALA A 34 7.37 -1.78 -7.03
N GLY A 35 6.40 -2.65 -7.26
CA GLY A 35 5.28 -2.83 -6.34
C GLY A 35 4.62 -4.20 -6.50
N CYS A 36 3.83 -4.55 -5.51
CA CYS A 36 3.08 -5.80 -5.47
C CYS A 36 1.73 -5.62 -6.19
N ALA A 37 1.46 -6.44 -7.21
CA ALA A 37 0.18 -6.53 -7.89
C ALA A 37 -0.53 -7.82 -7.51
N GLY A 38 -1.77 -7.73 -7.01
CA GLY A 38 -2.60 -8.90 -6.78
C GLY A 38 -3.24 -9.41 -8.08
N PRO A 39 -4.06 -10.48 -8.01
CA PRO A 39 -4.76 -11.03 -9.19
C PRO A 39 -5.71 -10.03 -9.88
N ASN A 40 -6.14 -8.99 -9.16
CA ASN A 40 -6.96 -7.89 -9.71
C ASN A 40 -6.12 -6.71 -10.22
N GLY A 41 -4.79 -6.85 -10.32
CA GLY A 41 -3.85 -5.79 -10.69
C GLY A 41 -3.41 -4.90 -9.52
N ALA A 42 -2.59 -3.89 -9.83
CA ALA A 42 -2.15 -2.86 -8.90
C ALA A 42 -2.67 -1.48 -9.35
N VAL A 43 -3.39 -0.78 -8.48
CA VAL A 43 -3.81 0.61 -8.73
C VAL A 43 -3.15 1.51 -7.68
N ALA A 44 -2.31 2.43 -8.13
CA ALA A 44 -1.74 3.46 -7.27
C ALA A 44 -2.72 4.64 -7.18
N VAL A 45 -3.62 4.62 -6.20
CA VAL A 45 -4.52 5.76 -5.91
C VAL A 45 -3.88 6.64 -4.84
N ARG A 46 -3.85 7.96 -5.06
CA ARG A 46 -3.54 8.91 -3.98
C ARG A 46 -4.72 8.98 -3.03
N ARG A 47 -4.49 8.67 -1.74
CA ARG A 47 -5.50 8.89 -0.71
C ARG A 47 -5.78 10.40 -0.60
N PRO A 48 -7.05 10.83 -0.53
CA PRO A 48 -7.38 12.22 -0.24
C PRO A 48 -6.76 12.63 1.10
N VAL A 49 -6.23 13.85 1.17
CA VAL A 49 -5.72 14.41 2.43
C VAL A 49 -6.90 14.57 3.38
N ALA A 50 -6.81 13.97 4.57
CA ALA A 50 -7.85 14.11 5.58
C ALA A 50 -8.02 15.60 5.96
N PRO A 51 -9.26 16.10 6.15
CA PRO A 51 -9.49 17.47 6.58
C PRO A 51 -8.83 17.73 7.94
N ARG A 52 -8.38 18.96 8.18
CA ARG A 52 -7.79 19.36 9.46
C ARG A 52 -8.83 19.22 10.56
N ALA A 53 -8.46 18.55 11.66
CA ALA A 53 -9.32 18.47 12.84
C ALA A 53 -9.51 19.87 13.46
N VAL A 54 -10.76 20.31 13.62
CA VAL A 54 -11.11 21.53 14.36
C VAL A 54 -11.35 21.13 15.81
N VAL A 55 -10.49 21.58 16.72
CA VAL A 55 -10.68 21.40 18.16
C VAL A 55 -11.64 22.48 18.66
N VAL A 56 -12.88 22.10 18.98
CA VAL A 56 -13.82 22.99 19.67
C VAL A 56 -13.49 22.94 21.16
N ALA A 57 -12.81 23.97 21.67
CA ALA A 57 -12.64 24.14 23.10
C ALA A 57 -13.99 24.52 23.74
N PRO A 58 -14.35 23.96 24.91
CA PRO A 58 -15.55 24.38 25.61
C PRO A 58 -15.45 25.87 25.94
N ALA A 59 -16.51 26.62 25.64
CA ALA A 59 -16.62 28.00 26.11
C ALA A 59 -16.50 27.98 27.64
N ARG A 60 -15.54 28.74 28.18
CA ARG A 60 -15.40 28.89 29.64
C ARG A 60 -16.75 29.39 30.18
N ARG A 61 -17.34 28.67 31.13
CA ARG A 61 -18.60 29.10 31.78
C ARG A 61 -18.39 30.51 32.35
N GLY A 62 -19.30 31.42 32.05
CA GLY A 62 -19.18 32.84 32.42
C GLY A 62 -18.57 33.74 31.34
N CYS A 63 -18.06 33.20 30.24
CA CYS A 63 -17.60 33.98 29.09
C CYS A 63 -18.57 33.90 27.92
N THR A 64 -19.02 35.06 27.42
CA THR A 64 -19.83 35.19 26.21
C THR A 64 -19.11 36.03 25.16
N ILE A 65 -19.52 35.94 23.89
CA ILE A 65 -19.00 36.77 22.80
C ILE A 65 -19.99 37.91 22.53
N ILE A 66 -19.55 39.16 22.67
CA ILE A 66 -20.33 40.37 22.35
C ILE A 66 -19.52 41.17 21.34
N ASN A 67 -20.09 41.47 20.16
CA ASN A 67 -19.41 42.18 19.06
C ASN A 67 -18.04 41.58 18.67
N GLY A 68 -17.93 40.24 18.69
CA GLY A 68 -16.68 39.54 18.37
C GLY A 68 -15.61 39.58 19.46
N ARG A 69 -15.84 40.24 20.60
CA ARG A 69 -14.94 40.22 21.76
C ARG A 69 -15.44 39.25 22.82
N ARG A 70 -14.51 38.53 23.44
CA ARG A 70 -14.79 37.64 24.57
C ARG A 70 -14.91 38.47 25.85
N VAL A 71 -16.10 38.46 26.46
CA VAL A 71 -16.40 39.14 27.72
C VAL A 71 -16.72 38.06 28.76
N CYS A 72 -15.96 38.05 29.85
CA CYS A 72 -16.18 37.15 30.97
C CYS A 72 -16.75 37.92 32.16
N ARG A 73 -17.81 37.41 32.77
CA ARG A 73 -18.41 37.95 34.00
C ARG A 73 -17.68 37.41 35.23
#